data_AF-A0A1D8S4M5-F1
#
_entry.id   AF-A0A1D8S4M5-F1
#
_cell.length_a   1.000
_cell.length_b   1.000
_cell.length_c   1.000
_cell.angle_alpha   90.00
_cell.angle_beta   90.00
_cell.angle_gamma   90.00
#
_symmetry.space_group_name_H-M   'P 1'
#
loop_
_entity.id
_entity.type
_entity.pdbx_description
1 polymer ?
#
loop_
_entity_poly.entity_id
_entity_poly.type
_entity_poly.pdbx_seq_one_letter_code
_entity_poly.pdbx_strand_id
1 'polypeptide(L)'
;MKRLLAALALVGLVALAGCTGGVVDQNALDEQATYDWNSSADVSVNVTGGTYQSVTRLGNQSNVSLFGPGEFGGESAIPVSAVQYQYPNGTVVNASAVEVAERDDRTVIEAPRSGGKVAYRATVQSNRLFLPVTVNGSYAVTLPEGRDVSLPVIGRATPGDYEVDRTGDRVTLTWSNPDSQLITVEYYQERNLYIFAGLVGLLGLIAAAGMLYFRTQLRQLARRTGEIGPDDGRE
;
A
#
# COMPACT_ATOMS: atom_id res chain seq x y z
N MET A 1 -11.13 -37.76 -42.53
CA MET A 1 -11.87 -37.58 -41.25
C MET A 1 -11.00 -37.11 -40.09
N LYS A 2 -9.87 -37.76 -39.77
CA LYS A 2 -8.97 -37.33 -38.65
C LYS A 2 -8.44 -35.88 -38.75
N ARG A 3 -8.17 -35.38 -39.97
CA ARG A 3 -7.70 -34.00 -40.20
C ARG A 3 -8.79 -32.93 -39.99
N LEU A 4 -10.06 -33.27 -40.25
CA LEU A 4 -11.20 -32.38 -40.02
C LEU A 4 -11.50 -32.25 -38.53
N LEU A 5 -11.44 -33.35 -37.78
CA LEU A 5 -11.58 -33.34 -36.32
C LEU A 5 -10.44 -32.55 -35.64
N ALA A 6 -9.21 -32.66 -36.14
CA ALA A 6 -8.09 -31.89 -35.63
C ALA A 6 -8.24 -30.37 -35.90
N ALA A 7 -8.73 -29.99 -37.07
CA ALA A 7 -9.01 -28.59 -37.39
C ALA A 7 -10.15 -28.02 -36.52
N LEU A 8 -11.20 -28.80 -36.28
CA LEU A 8 -12.34 -28.39 -35.46
C LEU A 8 -11.97 -28.30 -33.96
N ALA A 9 -11.08 -29.18 -33.48
CA ALA A 9 -10.51 -29.11 -32.15
C ALA A 9 -9.58 -27.89 -31.99
N LEU A 10 -8.79 -27.54 -33.01
CA LEU A 10 -7.94 -26.35 -33.00
C LEU A 10 -8.78 -25.05 -32.99
N VAL A 11 -9.84 -24.99 -33.80
CA VAL A 11 -10.79 -23.85 -33.80
C VAL A 11 -11.52 -23.75 -32.46
N GLY A 12 -11.91 -24.88 -31.85
CA GLY A 12 -12.48 -24.91 -30.51
C GLY A 12 -11.50 -24.43 -29.44
N LEU A 13 -10.22 -24.80 -29.53
CA LEU A 13 -9.19 -24.38 -28.59
C LEU A 13 -8.85 -22.88 -28.72
N VAL A 14 -8.86 -22.33 -29.94
CA VAL A 14 -8.66 -20.89 -30.19
C VAL A 14 -9.87 -20.06 -29.72
N ALA A 15 -11.09 -20.60 -29.80
CA ALA A 15 -12.28 -19.95 -29.24
C ALA A 15 -12.32 -19.95 -27.70
N LEU A 16 -11.67 -20.95 -27.07
CA LEU A 16 -11.46 -21.01 -25.62
C LEU A 16 -10.23 -20.21 -25.16
N ALA A 17 -9.27 -19.96 -26.05
CA ALA A 17 -8.18 -19.00 -25.85
C ALA A 17 -8.66 -17.56 -26.07
N GLY A 18 -9.89 -17.25 -25.65
CA GLY A 18 -10.31 -15.88 -25.42
C GLY A 18 -9.32 -15.27 -24.45
N CYS A 19 -8.44 -14.43 -24.99
CA CYS A 19 -7.53 -13.61 -24.23
C CYS A 19 -8.33 -12.95 -23.11
N THR A 20 -7.94 -13.24 -21.88
CA THR A 20 -8.38 -12.60 -20.65
C THR A 20 -7.87 -11.17 -20.64
N GLY A 21 -8.38 -10.32 -21.54
CA GLY A 21 -8.31 -8.86 -21.36
C GLY A 21 -9.36 -8.51 -20.33
N GLY A 22 -8.95 -7.91 -19.21
CA GLY A 22 -9.79 -7.68 -18.05
C GLY A 22 -11.06 -6.95 -18.44
N VAL A 23 -12.19 -7.60 -18.22
CA VAL A 23 -13.49 -6.96 -18.38
C VAL A 23 -13.71 -6.14 -17.12
N VAL A 24 -13.83 -4.82 -17.28
CA VAL A 24 -14.23 -3.93 -16.19
C VAL A 24 -15.61 -4.35 -15.69
N ASP A 25 -15.73 -4.59 -14.39
CA ASP A 25 -17.01 -4.94 -13.77
C ASP A 25 -17.92 -3.70 -13.68
N GLN A 26 -18.84 -3.56 -14.63
CA GLN A 26 -19.76 -2.43 -14.68
C GLN A 26 -20.64 -2.34 -13.43
N ASN A 27 -20.98 -3.46 -12.78
CA ASN A 27 -21.79 -3.42 -11.56
C ASN A 27 -20.99 -2.85 -10.39
N ALA A 28 -19.70 -3.17 -10.32
CA ALA A 28 -18.82 -2.62 -9.30
C ALA A 28 -18.65 -1.10 -9.47
N LEU A 29 -18.64 -0.59 -10.71
CA LEU A 29 -18.53 0.85 -10.97
C LEU A 29 -19.72 1.65 -10.42
N ASP A 30 -20.93 1.09 -10.49
CA ASP A 30 -22.18 1.74 -10.02
C ASP A 30 -22.45 1.54 -8.51
N GLU A 31 -21.52 0.94 -7.77
CA GLU A 31 -21.62 0.81 -6.31
C GLU A 31 -21.80 2.17 -5.62
N GLN A 32 -22.61 2.19 -4.56
CA GLN A 32 -22.81 3.39 -3.78
C GLN A 32 -21.60 3.67 -2.89
N ALA A 33 -21.12 4.92 -2.95
CA ALA A 33 -20.04 5.42 -2.12
C ALA A 33 -20.24 6.89 -1.79
N THR A 34 -19.74 7.28 -0.62
CA THR A 34 -19.62 8.69 -0.23
C THR A 34 -18.16 9.08 -0.27
N TYR A 35 -17.86 10.19 -0.93
CA TYR A 35 -16.52 10.72 -1.10
C TYR A 35 -16.40 12.09 -0.45
N ASP A 36 -15.22 12.39 0.09
CA ASP A 36 -14.88 13.73 0.52
C ASP A 36 -14.38 14.55 -0.67
N TRP A 37 -15.29 15.31 -1.28
CA TRP A 37 -14.98 16.19 -2.38
C TRP A 37 -14.23 17.46 -1.95
N ASN A 38 -14.22 17.78 -0.64
CA ASN A 38 -13.68 19.02 -0.12
C ASN A 38 -12.28 18.83 0.48
N SER A 39 -11.33 18.45 -0.38
CA SER A 39 -9.91 18.40 -0.02
C SER A 39 -9.11 19.56 -0.62
N SER A 40 -8.16 20.07 0.16
CA SER A 40 -7.19 21.08 -0.27
C SER A 40 -6.17 20.52 -1.26
N ALA A 41 -5.81 19.24 -1.14
CA ALA A 41 -4.88 18.58 -2.05
C ALA A 41 -5.49 18.33 -3.43
N ASP A 42 -4.65 18.11 -4.45
CA ASP A 42 -5.07 17.74 -5.81
C ASP A 42 -5.52 16.29 -5.89
N VAL A 43 -4.86 15.41 -5.15
CA VAL A 43 -5.28 14.04 -4.95
C VAL A 43 -5.41 13.78 -3.45
N SER A 44 -6.59 13.33 -3.04
CA SER A 44 -6.89 12.99 -1.66
C SER A 44 -7.27 11.52 -1.58
N VAL A 45 -6.54 10.75 -0.79
CA VAL A 45 -6.74 9.32 -0.61
C VAL A 45 -7.03 8.99 0.85
N ASN A 46 -8.16 8.34 1.10
CA ASN A 46 -8.54 7.86 2.42
C ASN A 46 -8.56 6.33 2.44
N VAL A 47 -7.66 5.74 3.23
CA VAL A 47 -7.52 4.28 3.31
C VAL A 47 -8.35 3.72 4.46
N THR A 48 -9.33 2.86 4.17
CA THR A 48 -10.24 2.27 5.17
C THR A 48 -10.47 0.79 4.90
N GLY A 49 -10.28 -0.06 5.92
CA GLY A 49 -10.75 -1.45 5.88
C GLY A 49 -10.20 -2.32 4.74
N GLY A 50 -8.97 -2.06 4.27
CA GLY A 50 -8.37 -2.81 3.15
C GLY A 50 -8.72 -2.27 1.76
N THR A 51 -9.50 -1.19 1.69
CA THR A 51 -9.75 -0.43 0.46
C THR A 51 -9.28 1.01 0.65
N TYR A 52 -9.22 1.78 -0.42
CA TYR A 52 -9.01 3.20 -0.37
C TYR A 52 -9.97 3.91 -1.30
N GLN A 53 -10.35 5.12 -0.90
CA GLN A 53 -11.14 6.04 -1.69
C GLN A 53 -10.22 7.16 -2.15
N SER A 54 -10.17 7.41 -3.46
CA SER A 54 -9.37 8.47 -4.05
C SER A 54 -10.29 9.53 -4.65
N VAL A 55 -9.96 10.80 -4.46
CA VAL A 55 -10.59 11.95 -5.10
C VAL A 55 -9.48 12.76 -5.77
N THR A 56 -9.54 12.87 -7.10
CA THR A 56 -8.51 13.47 -7.95
C THR A 56 -9.07 14.67 -8.68
N ARG A 57 -8.44 15.85 -8.54
CA ARG A 57 -8.76 17.07 -9.29
C ARG A 57 -8.08 17.02 -10.67
N LEU A 58 -8.87 17.10 -11.73
CA LEU A 58 -8.36 16.91 -13.09
C LEU A 58 -7.67 18.15 -13.69
N GLY A 59 -7.94 19.36 -13.19
CA GLY A 59 -7.35 20.58 -13.77
C GLY A 59 -7.73 20.75 -15.25
N ASN A 60 -6.77 20.62 -16.16
CA ASN A 60 -7.01 20.71 -17.62
C ASN A 60 -7.14 19.35 -18.32
N GLN A 61 -6.95 18.24 -17.61
CA GLN A 61 -7.06 16.90 -18.19
C GLN A 61 -8.49 16.37 -18.10
N SER A 62 -8.76 15.29 -18.84
CA SER A 62 -10.06 14.59 -18.86
C SER A 62 -9.93 13.10 -18.60
N ASN A 63 -8.75 12.59 -18.25
CA ASN A 63 -8.57 11.18 -17.96
C ASN A 63 -7.63 10.96 -16.78
N VAL A 64 -7.73 9.77 -16.19
CA VAL A 64 -6.91 9.31 -15.08
C VAL A 64 -6.48 7.89 -15.41
N SER A 65 -5.17 7.61 -15.34
CA SER A 65 -4.62 6.28 -15.65
C SER A 65 -4.06 5.61 -14.40
N LEU A 66 -4.63 4.45 -14.06
CA LEU A 66 -4.35 3.73 -12.83
C LEU A 66 -3.63 2.42 -13.14
N PHE A 67 -2.50 2.19 -12.47
CA PHE A 67 -1.67 1.01 -12.62
C PHE A 67 -0.97 0.69 -11.30
N GLY A 68 -0.61 -0.56 -11.09
CA GLY A 68 0.11 -1.01 -9.91
C GLY A 68 1.01 -2.20 -10.24
N PRO A 69 1.73 -2.74 -9.25
CA PRO A 69 2.52 -3.94 -9.47
C PRO A 69 1.61 -5.14 -9.78
N GLY A 70 1.96 -5.90 -10.83
CA GLY A 70 1.30 -7.15 -11.19
C GLY A 70 1.70 -8.33 -10.30
N GLU A 71 0.81 -9.32 -10.16
CA GLU A 71 1.03 -10.49 -9.30
C GLU A 71 2.24 -11.34 -9.71
N PHE A 72 2.56 -11.36 -11.01
CA PHE A 72 3.67 -12.12 -11.59
C PHE A 72 4.84 -11.22 -12.02
N GLY A 73 4.90 -9.99 -11.47
CA GLY A 73 5.80 -8.94 -11.92
C GLY A 73 5.21 -8.08 -13.03
N GLY A 74 5.88 -6.98 -13.36
CA GLY A 74 5.38 -5.97 -14.31
C GLY A 74 4.34 -5.02 -13.71
N GLU A 75 3.71 -4.24 -14.58
CA GLU A 75 2.56 -3.40 -14.25
C GLU A 75 1.26 -4.21 -14.45
N SER A 76 0.20 -3.81 -13.76
CA SER A 76 -1.15 -4.34 -13.95
C SER A 76 -2.19 -3.26 -13.65
N ALA A 77 -3.34 -3.37 -14.30
CA ALA A 77 -4.47 -2.49 -14.11
C ALA A 77 -4.98 -2.56 -12.67
N ILE A 78 -5.21 -1.40 -12.03
CA ILE A 78 -5.82 -1.37 -10.69
C ILE A 78 -7.34 -1.43 -10.87
N PRO A 79 -8.01 -2.52 -10.42
CA PRO A 79 -9.46 -2.60 -10.49
C PRO A 79 -10.09 -1.52 -9.61
N VAL A 80 -11.09 -0.83 -10.16
CA VAL A 80 -11.82 0.25 -9.49
C VAL A 80 -13.30 -0.07 -9.34
N SER A 81 -13.90 0.49 -8.30
CA SER A 81 -15.34 0.44 -8.04
C SER A 81 -15.88 1.79 -7.58
N ALA A 82 -17.21 1.92 -7.55
CA ALA A 82 -17.94 3.10 -7.09
C ALA A 82 -17.49 4.42 -7.72
N VAL A 83 -17.29 4.44 -9.04
CA VAL A 83 -16.74 5.61 -9.73
C VAL A 83 -17.77 6.73 -9.77
N GLN A 84 -17.33 7.94 -9.42
CA GLN A 84 -18.15 9.15 -9.47
C GLN A 84 -17.34 10.30 -10.08
N TYR A 85 -18.04 11.24 -10.69
CA TYR A 85 -17.44 12.45 -11.23
C TYR A 85 -18.18 13.68 -10.72
N GLN A 86 -17.43 14.67 -10.23
CA GLN A 86 -17.95 15.97 -9.85
C GLN A 86 -17.56 17.01 -10.89
N TYR A 87 -18.57 17.62 -11.50
CA TYR A 87 -18.40 18.73 -12.42
C TYR A 87 -17.84 19.96 -11.69
N PRO A 88 -17.18 20.90 -12.42
CA PRO A 88 -16.70 22.15 -11.84
C PRO A 88 -17.77 23.02 -11.14
N ASN A 89 -19.05 22.84 -11.50
CA ASN A 89 -20.19 23.51 -10.86
C ASN A 89 -20.66 22.83 -9.56
N GLY A 90 -20.03 21.71 -9.16
CA GLY A 90 -20.34 20.94 -7.96
C GLY A 90 -21.32 19.79 -8.16
N THR A 91 -21.94 19.63 -9.34
CA THR A 91 -22.86 18.51 -9.62
C THR A 91 -22.09 17.19 -9.63
N VAL A 92 -22.57 16.18 -8.90
CA VAL A 92 -21.98 14.83 -8.87
C VAL A 92 -22.82 13.88 -9.72
N VAL A 93 -22.15 13.06 -10.52
CA VAL A 93 -22.74 11.99 -11.33
C VAL A 93 -22.04 10.66 -11.05
N ASN A 94 -22.77 9.56 -11.25
CA ASN A 94 -22.27 8.19 -11.08
C ASN A 94 -21.48 7.73 -12.32
N ALA A 95 -21.01 6.47 -12.27
CA ALA A 95 -20.23 5.84 -13.32
C ALA A 95 -20.89 5.84 -14.69
N SER A 96 -22.22 5.87 -14.79
CA SER A 96 -22.94 5.95 -16.07
C SER A 96 -22.59 7.16 -16.95
N ALA A 97 -22.01 8.22 -16.38
CA ALA A 97 -21.56 9.41 -17.11
C ALA A 97 -20.03 9.42 -17.36
N VAL A 98 -19.31 8.37 -16.97
CA VAL A 98 -17.86 8.25 -17.01
C VAL A 98 -17.48 6.99 -17.78
N GLU A 99 -16.54 7.07 -18.71
CA GLU A 99 -16.07 5.88 -19.41
C GLU A 99 -14.91 5.27 -18.61
N VAL A 100 -15.01 3.98 -18.28
CA VAL A 100 -13.95 3.25 -17.58
C VAL A 100 -13.58 2.05 -18.41
N ALA A 101 -12.32 1.96 -18.81
CA ALA A 101 -11.81 0.89 -19.65
C ALA A 101 -10.44 0.42 -19.16
N GLU A 102 -10.20 -0.88 -19.29
CA GLU A 102 -8.85 -1.42 -19.19
C GLU A 102 -8.16 -1.27 -20.56
N ARG A 103 -6.98 -0.64 -20.57
CA ARG A 103 -6.15 -0.46 -21.76
C ARG A 103 -4.73 -0.89 -21.42
N ASP A 104 -4.29 -2.00 -22.00
CA ASP A 104 -3.04 -2.68 -21.63
C ASP A 104 -3.01 -2.96 -20.12
N ASP A 105 -1.94 -2.58 -19.43
CA ASP A 105 -1.76 -2.81 -17.99
C ASP A 105 -2.34 -1.67 -17.13
N ARG A 106 -3.38 -0.97 -17.61
CA ARG A 106 -3.88 0.28 -17.00
C ARG A 106 -5.40 0.34 -17.00
N THR A 107 -5.98 0.78 -15.89
CA THR A 107 -7.38 1.22 -15.84
C THR A 107 -7.46 2.71 -16.14
N VAL A 108 -8.13 3.06 -17.23
CA VAL A 108 -8.31 4.43 -17.68
C VAL A 108 -9.74 4.87 -17.35
N ILE A 109 -9.85 5.94 -16.56
CA ILE A 109 -11.11 6.60 -16.26
C ILE A 109 -11.16 7.88 -17.10
N GLU A 110 -12.07 7.96 -18.07
CA GLU A 110 -12.29 9.13 -18.91
C GLU A 110 -13.52 9.91 -18.41
N ALA A 111 -13.26 11.13 -17.94
CA ALA A 111 -14.28 12.06 -17.49
C ALA A 111 -15.07 12.65 -18.68
N PRO A 112 -16.36 12.98 -18.49
CA PRO A 112 -17.22 13.50 -19.57
C PRO A 112 -16.78 14.86 -20.12
N ARG A 113 -15.90 15.57 -19.40
CA ARG A 113 -15.29 16.83 -19.82
C ARG A 113 -13.97 17.03 -19.08
N SER A 114 -13.14 17.94 -19.57
CA SER A 114 -11.97 18.38 -18.83
C SER A 114 -12.33 19.15 -17.55
N GLY A 115 -11.46 19.02 -16.54
CA GLY A 115 -11.64 19.63 -15.23
C GLY A 115 -12.54 18.83 -14.30
N GLY A 116 -12.99 19.47 -13.22
CA GLY A 116 -13.76 18.80 -12.18
C GLY A 116 -12.91 17.84 -11.33
N LYS A 117 -13.56 16.86 -10.73
CA LYS A 117 -12.93 15.85 -9.88
C LYS A 117 -13.46 14.45 -10.20
N VAL A 118 -12.57 13.46 -10.23
CA VAL A 118 -12.93 12.04 -10.35
C VAL A 118 -12.71 11.38 -9.00
N ALA A 119 -13.67 10.56 -8.58
CA ALA A 119 -13.57 9.75 -7.38
C ALA A 119 -13.75 8.27 -7.72
N TYR A 120 -13.00 7.41 -7.05
CA TYR A 120 -13.10 5.96 -7.21
C TYR A 120 -12.66 5.25 -5.93
N ARG A 121 -13.06 3.99 -5.79
CA ARG A 121 -12.59 3.08 -4.76
C ARG A 121 -11.71 2.01 -5.39
N ALA A 122 -10.65 1.60 -4.68
CA ALA A 122 -9.77 0.51 -5.09
C ALA A 122 -9.24 -0.23 -3.86
N THR A 123 -8.64 -1.40 -4.09
CA THR A 123 -8.19 -2.30 -3.01
C THR A 123 -6.74 -2.03 -2.63
N VAL A 124 -6.42 -2.14 -1.34
CA VAL A 124 -5.06 -2.10 -0.81
C VAL A 124 -4.50 -3.53 -0.75
N GLN A 125 -3.26 -3.73 -1.19
CA GLN A 125 -2.63 -5.03 -1.16
C GLN A 125 -1.75 -5.19 0.09
N SER A 126 -2.13 -6.05 1.03
CA SER A 126 -1.27 -6.46 2.16
C SER A 126 -0.68 -5.29 2.99
N ASN A 127 -1.49 -4.28 3.33
CA ASN A 127 -1.08 -3.02 3.98
C ASN A 127 -0.12 -2.14 3.17
N ARG A 128 -0.08 -2.33 1.85
CA ARG A 128 0.67 -1.50 0.91
C ARG A 128 -0.30 -0.84 -0.05
N LEU A 129 -0.32 0.49 0.00
CA LEU A 129 -1.03 1.31 -0.95
C LEU A 129 -0.11 1.56 -2.15
N PHE A 130 -0.64 1.35 -3.35
CA PHE A 130 -0.02 1.74 -4.60
C PHE A 130 -0.90 2.82 -5.24
N LEU A 131 -0.36 4.01 -5.41
CA LEU A 131 -1.08 5.17 -5.89
C LEU A 131 -0.32 5.84 -7.04
N PRO A 132 -0.77 5.67 -8.28
CA PRO A 132 -0.22 6.36 -9.45
C PRO A 132 -0.29 7.88 -9.33
N VAL A 133 0.78 8.55 -9.76
CA VAL A 133 0.82 10.00 -9.89
C VAL A 133 0.17 10.38 -11.22
N THR A 134 -1.15 10.50 -11.16
CA THR A 134 -2.04 10.78 -12.29
C THR A 134 -2.09 12.24 -12.71
N VAL A 135 -1.85 13.16 -11.78
CA VAL A 135 -1.94 14.60 -12.00
C VAL A 135 -0.72 15.29 -11.40
N ASN A 136 -0.29 16.39 -12.00
CA ASN A 136 0.73 17.24 -11.38
C ASN A 136 0.10 18.04 -10.24
N GLY A 137 0.70 17.98 -9.06
CA GLY A 137 0.21 18.67 -7.88
C GLY A 137 0.37 17.86 -6.59
N SER A 138 -0.42 18.24 -5.60
CA SER A 138 -0.30 17.74 -4.24
C SER A 138 -1.07 16.45 -4.01
N TYR A 139 -0.45 15.52 -3.28
CA TYR A 139 -1.04 14.22 -2.92
C TYR A 139 -1.14 14.12 -1.40
N ALA A 140 -2.34 13.85 -0.89
CA ALA A 140 -2.60 13.60 0.52
C ALA A 140 -3.11 12.16 0.71
N VAL A 141 -2.45 11.39 1.57
CA VAL A 141 -2.81 10.01 1.89
C VAL A 141 -3.07 9.89 3.39
N THR A 142 -4.33 9.64 3.76
CA THR A 142 -4.75 9.39 5.14
C THR A 142 -4.79 7.90 5.43
N LEU A 143 -3.94 7.46 6.35
CA LEU A 143 -3.82 6.06 6.77
C LEU A 143 -5.03 5.59 7.57
N PRO A 144 -5.30 4.28 7.67
CA PRO A 144 -6.37 3.77 8.55
C PRO A 144 -6.09 4.11 10.03
N GLU A 145 -7.14 4.12 10.85
CA GLU A 145 -7.00 4.34 12.30
C GLU A 145 -6.01 3.38 12.97
N GLY A 146 -5.19 3.91 13.89
CA GLY A 146 -4.16 3.15 14.62
C GLY A 146 -3.05 2.57 13.72
N ARG A 147 -2.85 3.16 12.53
CA ARG A 147 -1.75 2.84 11.63
C ARG A 147 -0.78 4.01 11.52
N ASP A 148 0.51 3.67 11.42
CA ASP A 148 1.60 4.64 11.30
C ASP A 148 2.64 4.15 10.28
N VAL A 149 3.50 5.07 9.85
CA VAL A 149 4.61 4.90 8.91
C VAL A 149 5.95 5.38 9.49
N SER A 150 5.96 5.91 10.71
CA SER A 150 7.10 6.65 11.28
C SER A 150 8.37 5.82 11.54
N LEU A 151 8.25 4.51 11.73
CA LEU A 151 9.41 3.63 11.97
C LEU A 151 10.02 3.11 10.67
N PRO A 152 11.22 3.53 10.27
CA PRO A 152 11.80 3.26 8.94
C PRO A 152 12.10 1.77 8.66
N VAL A 153 12.11 0.93 9.70
CA VAL A 153 12.28 -0.53 9.58
C VAL A 153 10.96 -1.25 9.27
N ILE A 154 9.81 -0.62 9.56
CA ILE A 154 8.49 -1.27 9.58
C ILE A 154 7.49 -0.57 8.65
N GLY A 155 7.53 0.76 8.59
CA GLY A 155 6.75 1.58 7.67
C GLY A 155 7.68 2.32 6.71
N ARG A 156 7.21 2.50 5.47
CA ARG A 156 7.92 3.26 4.45
C ARG A 156 6.94 3.92 3.52
N ALA A 157 7.17 5.18 3.19
CA ALA A 157 6.52 5.82 2.07
C ALA A 157 7.56 6.30 1.06
N THR A 158 7.27 6.08 -0.22
CA THR A 158 8.12 6.45 -1.36
C THR A 158 7.25 7.23 -2.34
N PRO A 159 7.68 8.41 -2.82
CA PRO A 159 8.96 9.07 -2.55
C PRO A 159 9.02 9.65 -1.11
N GLY A 160 10.23 9.90 -0.60
CA GLY A 160 10.47 10.19 0.83
C GLY A 160 10.24 11.64 1.26
N ASP A 161 9.94 12.52 0.32
CA ASP A 161 9.76 13.98 0.46
C ASP A 161 8.32 14.36 0.85
N TYR A 162 7.80 13.73 1.90
CA TYR A 162 6.45 14.01 2.41
C TYR A 162 6.47 14.67 3.78
N GLU A 163 5.44 15.48 4.01
CA GLU A 163 5.09 15.99 5.34
C GLU A 163 4.15 15.00 6.04
N VAL A 164 4.23 14.94 7.37
CA VAL A 164 3.38 14.06 8.18
C VAL A 164 2.57 14.90 9.14
N ASP A 165 1.25 14.89 8.96
CA ASP A 165 0.31 15.47 9.91
C ASP A 165 -0.29 14.39 10.83
N ARG A 166 -0.32 14.70 12.12
CA ARG A 166 -0.85 13.87 13.21
C ARG A 166 -1.86 14.63 14.07
N THR A 167 -2.41 15.73 13.57
CA THR A 167 -3.31 16.62 14.34
C THR A 167 -4.69 15.98 14.58
N GLY A 168 -4.97 14.79 14.02
CA GLY A 168 -6.20 14.02 14.23
C GLY A 168 -5.97 12.63 14.84
N ASP A 169 -6.99 11.78 14.72
CA ASP A 169 -7.01 10.36 15.06
C ASP A 169 -6.26 9.48 14.03
N ARG A 170 -5.95 10.04 12.87
CA ARG A 170 -5.34 9.35 11.73
C ARG A 170 -4.15 10.12 11.20
N VAL A 171 -3.12 9.39 10.77
CA VAL A 171 -1.91 9.97 10.17
C VAL A 171 -2.20 10.32 8.71
N THR A 172 -1.85 11.54 8.30
CA THR A 172 -1.91 11.98 6.90
C THR A 172 -0.52 12.31 6.38
N LEU A 173 -0.16 11.72 5.24
CA LEU A 173 1.07 11.98 4.52
C LEU A 173 0.77 12.94 3.37
N THR A 174 1.56 13.99 3.19
CA THR A 174 1.34 14.97 2.12
C THR A 174 2.59 15.21 1.32
N TRP A 175 2.50 14.98 0.01
CA TRP A 175 3.51 15.37 -0.97
C TRP A 175 3.03 16.62 -1.69
N SER A 176 3.91 17.61 -1.83
CA SER A 176 3.57 18.83 -2.59
C SER A 176 3.56 18.60 -4.09
N ASN A 177 4.52 17.82 -4.59
CA ASN A 177 4.60 17.36 -5.98
C ASN A 177 5.54 16.14 -6.02
N PRO A 178 5.03 14.90 -6.04
CA PRO A 178 5.86 13.70 -6.00
C PRO A 178 6.79 13.59 -7.22
N ASP A 179 8.08 13.30 -6.99
CA ASP A 179 9.08 13.11 -8.04
C ASP A 179 9.11 11.67 -8.62
N SER A 180 8.02 10.91 -8.46
CA SER A 180 7.88 9.53 -8.95
C SER A 180 6.59 9.36 -9.75
N GLN A 181 6.49 8.27 -10.52
CA GLN A 181 5.24 7.91 -11.21
C GLN A 181 4.26 7.15 -10.31
N LEU A 182 4.76 6.64 -9.18
CA LEU A 182 4.01 5.78 -8.26
C LEU A 182 4.39 6.13 -6.83
N ILE A 183 3.38 6.47 -6.02
CA ILE A 183 3.49 6.60 -4.58
C ILE A 183 3.22 5.22 -3.98
N THR A 184 4.13 4.73 -3.15
CA THR A 184 3.95 3.49 -2.38
C THR A 184 3.96 3.82 -0.91
N VAL A 185 2.94 3.37 -0.17
CA VAL A 185 2.85 3.56 1.28
C VAL A 185 2.64 2.23 1.97
N GLU A 186 3.65 1.80 2.70
CA GLU A 186 3.65 0.61 3.54
C GLU A 186 3.46 1.04 5.00
N TYR A 187 2.36 0.60 5.64
CA TYR A 187 2.00 1.04 6.98
C TYR A 187 1.79 -0.15 7.95
N TYR A 188 2.09 0.07 9.23
CA TYR A 188 1.97 -0.94 10.27
C TYR A 188 0.93 -0.57 11.32
N GLN A 189 0.50 -1.56 12.11
CA GLN A 189 -0.42 -1.35 13.22
C GLN A 189 0.33 -1.05 14.51
N GLU A 190 0.08 0.11 15.12
CA GLU A 190 0.78 0.59 16.32
C GLU A 190 0.65 -0.38 17.49
N ARG A 191 -0.54 -0.98 17.68
CA ARG A 191 -0.79 -1.91 18.79
C ARG A 191 0.16 -3.12 18.79
N ASN A 192 0.52 -3.62 17.62
CA ASN A 192 1.42 -4.77 17.51
C ASN A 192 2.86 -4.40 17.90
N LEU A 193 3.23 -3.12 17.75
CA LEU A 193 4.55 -2.64 18.13
C LEU A 193 4.77 -2.71 19.65
N TYR A 194 3.78 -2.32 20.46
CA TYR A 194 3.89 -2.36 21.92
C TYR A 194 4.05 -3.79 22.45
N ILE A 195 3.34 -4.76 21.85
CA ILE A 195 3.46 -6.18 22.21
C ILE A 195 4.87 -6.67 21.88
N PHE A 196 5.38 -6.33 20.70
CA PHE A 196 6.73 -6.71 20.29
C PHE A 196 7.80 -6.09 21.18
N ALA A 197 7.71 -4.78 21.44
CA ALA A 197 8.62 -4.07 22.32
C ALA A 197 8.59 -4.64 23.75
N GLY A 198 7.41 -4.99 24.26
CA GLY A 198 7.25 -5.66 25.55
C GLY A 198 7.93 -7.03 25.59
N LEU A 199 7.77 -7.84 24.55
CA LEU A 199 8.42 -9.15 24.42
C LEU A 199 9.95 -9.02 24.36
N VAL A 200 10.47 -8.12 23.51
CA VAL A 200 11.91 -7.86 23.39
C VAL A 200 12.47 -7.36 24.71
N GLY A 201 11.76 -6.46 25.39
CA GLY A 201 12.14 -5.98 26.72
C GLY A 201 12.23 -7.12 27.73
N LEU A 202 11.23 -8.01 27.77
CA LEU A 202 11.23 -9.18 28.65
C LEU A 202 12.39 -10.14 28.36
N LEU A 203 12.61 -10.48 27.09
CA LEU A 203 13.73 -11.33 26.67
C LEU A 203 15.09 -10.69 27.00
N GLY A 204 15.23 -9.38 26.83
CA GLY A 204 16.41 -8.62 27.21
C GLY A 204 16.69 -8.69 28.71
N LEU A 205 15.66 -8.59 29.55
CA LEU A 205 15.78 -8.75 31.00
C LEU A 205 16.23 -10.17 31.38
N ILE A 206 15.65 -11.20 30.77
CA ILE A 206 16.05 -12.59 31.00
C ILE A 206 17.52 -12.81 30.61
N ALA A 207 17.93 -12.30 29.43
CA ALA A 207 19.31 -12.39 28.97
C ALA A 207 20.29 -11.67 29.92
N ALA A 208 19.94 -10.47 30.39
CA ALA A 208 20.74 -9.71 31.35
C ALA A 208 20.87 -10.44 32.70
N ALA A 209 19.77 -10.99 33.22
CA ALA A 209 19.78 -11.78 34.46
C ALA A 209 20.65 -13.03 34.32
N GLY A 210 20.53 -13.76 33.21
CA GLY A 210 21.38 -14.91 32.91
C GLY A 210 22.85 -14.54 32.83
N MET A 211 23.20 -13.46 32.13
CA MET A 211 24.58 -12.98 32.03
C MET A 211 25.16 -12.58 33.39
N LEU A 212 24.38 -11.91 34.25
CA LEU A 212 24.79 -11.57 35.61
C LEU A 212 25.01 -12.83 36.45
N TYR A 213 24.13 -13.82 36.35
CA TYR A 213 24.23 -15.10 37.06
C TYR A 213 25.48 -15.90 36.64
N PHE A 214 25.78 -15.99 35.35
CA PHE A 214 27.01 -16.68 34.89
C PHE A 214 28.28 -15.93 35.30
N ARG A 215 28.26 -14.59 35.32
CA ARG A 215 29.41 -13.79 35.80
C ARG A 215 29.72 -14.03 37.28
N THR A 216 28.72 -14.23 38.13
CA THR A 216 28.96 -14.52 39.55
C THR A 216 29.56 -15.92 39.75
N GLN A 217 29.11 -16.92 38.98
CA GLN A 217 29.68 -18.27 39.03
C GLN A 217 31.15 -18.32 38.58
N LEU A 218 31.50 -17.63 37.48
CA LEU A 218 32.88 -17.58 36.99
C LEU A 218 33.86 -16.99 38.02
N ARG A 219 33.42 -16.01 38.83
CA ARG A 219 34.24 -15.46 39.93
C ARG A 219 34.46 -16.46 41.06
N GLN A 220 33.51 -17.36 41.33
CA GLN A 220 33.66 -18.39 42.36
C GLN A 220 34.61 -19.49 41.92
N LEU A 221 34.65 -19.79 40.62
CA LEU A 221 35.60 -20.74 40.02
C LEU A 221 37.03 -20.18 39.99
N ALA A 222 37.20 -18.89 39.64
CA ALA A 222 38.51 -18.24 39.58
C ALA A 222 39.20 -18.13 40.96
N ARG A 223 38.44 -18.07 42.06
CA ARG A 223 39.01 -18.04 43.42
C ARG A 223 39.64 -19.37 43.83
N ARG A 224 39.12 -20.50 43.35
CA ARG A 224 39.72 -21.82 43.63
C ARG A 224 41.02 -22.07 42.87
N THR A 225 41.26 -21.36 41.77
CA THR A 225 42.51 -21.49 40.99
C THR A 225 43.63 -20.61 41.55
N GLY A 226 43.32 -19.59 42.36
CA GLY A 226 44.32 -18.78 43.06
C GLY A 226 44.97 -19.48 44.26
N GLU A 227 44.41 -20.58 44.72
CA GLU A 227 44.96 -21.41 45.81
C GLU A 227 45.81 -22.59 45.30
N ILE A 228 45.92 -22.77 43.97
CA ILE A 228 46.81 -23.75 43.35
C ILE A 228 47.87 -22.98 42.54
N GLY A 229 48.67 -22.18 43.25
CA GLY A 229 49.94 -21.63 42.76
C GLY A 229 51.08 -22.63 43.06
N PRO A 230 52.08 -22.78 42.17
CA PRO A 230 52.94 -23.95 42.10
C PRO A 230 53.94 -24.01 43.26
N ASP A 231 53.74 -24.95 44.16
CA ASP A 231 54.77 -25.43 45.08
C ASP A 231 55.00 -26.90 44.73
N ASP A 232 56.00 -27.16 43.89
CA ASP A 232 57.05 -28.16 44.14
C ASP A 232 57.92 -28.28 42.88
N GLY A 233 59.15 -27.80 42.99
CA GLY A 233 60.09 -27.71 41.86
C GLY A 233 61.47 -27.25 42.29
N ARG A 234 61.90 -27.68 43.49
CA ARG A 234 63.29 -27.68 43.93
C ARG A 234 63.48 -28.86 44.88
N GLU A 235 64.16 -29.90 44.42
CA GLU A 235 65.43 -30.42 44.94
C GLU A 235 65.99 -31.49 43.99
#